data_AF-A0A7K6NCG6-F1
#
_entry.id   AF-A0A7K6NCG6-F1
#
_cell.length_a   1.000
_cell.length_b   1.000
_cell.length_c   1.000
_cell.angle_alpha   90.00
_cell.angle_beta   90.00
_cell.angle_gamma   90.00
#
_symmetry.space_group_name_H-M   'P 1'
#
loop_
_entity.id
_entity.type
_entity.pdbx_description
1 polymer ?
#
loop_
_entity_poly.entity_id
_entity_poly.type
_entity_poly.pdbx_seq_one_letter_code
_entity_poly.pdbx_strand_id
1 'polypeptide(L)'
;VIATMRDLRKKEKLEQAAGEALGKTLSIHRLDVCSDSSVAECMGSIPGGRVDVLVNNAGVGHVGPVESISVEEMKGIFETNFFGAVRMIKAVLPAMKRRQSGHIVVISSVMGLQGEALWGLGVCPPPPSPPPSGIVFNDVYAASKFAVEGFCES
;
A
#
# COMPACT_ATOMS: atom_id res chain seq x y z
N VAL A 1 5.62 5.84 -17.10
CA VAL A 1 5.35 5.65 -15.66
C VAL A 1 4.28 6.63 -15.24
N ILE A 2 3.21 6.15 -14.62
CA ILE A 2 2.20 6.99 -13.99
C ILE A 2 2.42 6.88 -12.49
N ALA A 3 3.10 7.88 -11.92
CA ALA A 3 3.37 7.92 -10.49
C ALA A 3 2.18 8.57 -9.79
N THR A 4 1.59 7.88 -8.83
CA THR A 4 0.37 8.34 -8.17
C THR A 4 0.61 8.70 -6.71
N MET A 5 -0.12 9.70 -6.20
CA MET A 5 -0.11 10.01 -4.77
C MET A 5 -1.45 10.58 -4.30
N ARG A 6 -1.78 10.33 -3.03
CA ARG A 6 -3.02 10.83 -2.40
C ARG A 6 -3.05 12.36 -2.33
N ASP A 7 -1.91 12.97 -2.00
CA ASP A 7 -1.79 14.41 -1.80
C ASP A 7 -0.69 15.01 -2.69
N LEU A 8 -1.11 15.70 -3.75
CA LEU A 8 -0.21 16.35 -4.71
C LEU A 8 0.62 17.48 -4.09
N ARG A 9 0.26 18.00 -2.91
CA ARG A 9 1.09 19.00 -2.21
C ARG A 9 2.43 18.43 -1.77
N LYS A 10 2.58 17.10 -1.73
CA LYS A 10 3.82 16.40 -1.32
C LYS A 10 4.70 15.97 -2.50
N LYS A 11 4.40 16.42 -3.73
CA LYS A 11 5.05 15.93 -4.96
C LYS A 11 6.50 16.40 -5.15
N GLU A 12 6.92 17.46 -4.47
CA GLU A 12 8.20 18.14 -4.72
C GLU A 12 9.41 17.18 -4.77
N LYS A 13 9.55 16.29 -3.77
CA LYS A 13 10.65 15.31 -3.74
C LYS A 13 10.62 14.35 -4.93
N LEU A 14 9.44 13.95 -5.38
CA LEU A 14 9.29 13.09 -6.54
C LEU A 14 9.60 13.84 -7.84
N GLU A 15 9.19 15.11 -7.95
CA GLU A 15 9.54 15.96 -9.11
C GLU A 15 11.05 16.14 -9.21
N GLN A 16 11.72 16.43 -8.10
CA GLN A 16 13.17 16.53 -8.03
C GLN A 16 13.85 15.21 -8.43
N ALA A 17 13.39 14.07 -7.89
CA ALA A 17 13.96 12.77 -8.21
C ALA A 17 13.68 12.32 -9.65
N ALA A 18 12.54 12.72 -10.23
CA ALA A 18 12.18 12.38 -11.60
C ALA A 18 13.04 13.11 -12.63
N GLY A 19 13.51 14.33 -12.33
CA GLY A 19 14.37 15.11 -13.22
C GLY A 19 13.78 15.23 -14.63
N GLU A 20 14.58 14.87 -15.65
CA GLU A 20 14.16 14.95 -17.05
C GLU A 20 13.05 13.97 -17.46
N ALA A 21 12.77 12.94 -16.65
CA ALA A 21 11.70 12.00 -16.94
C ALA A 21 10.32 12.65 -16.78
N LEU A 22 10.20 13.66 -15.92
CA LEU A 22 8.94 14.35 -15.64
C LEU A 22 8.39 15.00 -16.91
N GLY A 23 7.13 14.70 -17.23
CA GLY A 23 6.45 15.21 -18.43
C GLY A 23 6.84 14.50 -19.74
N LYS A 24 7.84 13.61 -19.73
CA LYS A 24 8.25 12.81 -20.90
C LYS A 24 7.85 11.34 -20.73
N THR A 25 8.43 10.68 -19.74
CA THR A 25 8.26 9.25 -19.46
C THR A 25 7.65 9.00 -18.09
N LEU A 26 7.56 10.02 -17.23
CA LEU A 26 6.88 10.01 -15.94
C LEU A 26 5.86 11.15 -15.86
N SER A 27 4.63 10.82 -15.50
CA SER A 27 3.60 11.80 -15.10
C SER A 27 3.18 11.55 -13.66
N ILE A 28 2.76 12.62 -12.97
CA ILE A 28 2.28 12.54 -11.59
C ILE A 28 0.76 12.76 -11.57
N HIS A 29 0.02 11.83 -10.99
CA HIS A 29 -1.44 11.88 -10.90
C HIS A 29 -1.91 11.76 -9.45
N ARG A 30 -3.06 12.36 -9.15
CA ARG A 30 -3.73 12.15 -7.86
C ARG A 30 -4.42 10.79 -7.87
N LEU A 31 -4.23 10.02 -6.81
CA LEU A 31 -4.97 8.77 -6.55
C LEU A 31 -5.08 8.55 -5.06
N ASP A 32 -6.30 8.45 -4.56
CA ASP A 32 -6.59 7.88 -3.25
C ASP A 32 -7.21 6.49 -3.40
N VAL A 33 -6.47 5.46 -3.00
CA VAL A 33 -6.92 4.06 -3.07
C VAL A 33 -8.08 3.75 -2.12
N CYS A 34 -8.38 4.64 -1.19
CA CYS A 34 -9.56 4.55 -0.30
C CYS A 34 -10.85 5.08 -0.95
N SER A 35 -10.79 5.61 -2.19
CA SER A 35 -11.91 6.27 -2.86
C SER A 35 -12.16 5.67 -4.24
N ASP A 36 -13.34 5.07 -4.43
CA ASP A 36 -13.73 4.48 -5.72
C ASP A 36 -13.78 5.53 -6.84
N SER A 37 -14.24 6.76 -6.53
CA SER A 37 -14.27 7.86 -7.50
C SER A 37 -12.85 8.30 -7.87
N SER A 38 -11.94 8.42 -6.91
CA SER A 38 -10.54 8.78 -7.20
C SER A 38 -9.84 7.71 -8.05
N VAL A 39 -10.13 6.42 -7.82
CA VAL A 39 -9.62 5.32 -8.64
C VAL A 39 -10.18 5.43 -10.06
N ALA A 40 -11.50 5.60 -10.21
CA ALA A 40 -12.14 5.73 -11.51
C ALA A 40 -11.62 6.92 -12.32
N GLU A 41 -11.48 8.09 -11.69
CA GLU A 41 -10.92 9.30 -12.31
C GLU A 41 -9.48 9.08 -12.76
N CYS A 42 -8.63 8.52 -11.89
CA CYS A 42 -7.24 8.23 -12.23
C CYS A 42 -7.16 7.25 -13.41
N MET A 43 -7.93 6.17 -13.40
CA MET A 43 -7.96 5.17 -14.48
C MET A 43 -8.48 5.77 -15.79
N GLY A 44 -9.49 6.64 -15.74
CA GLY A 44 -10.02 7.35 -16.91
C GLY A 44 -9.01 8.34 -17.52
N SER A 45 -8.06 8.83 -16.73
CA SER A 45 -7.00 9.74 -17.21
C SER A 45 -5.86 9.02 -17.95
N ILE A 46 -5.80 7.69 -17.91
CA ILE A 46 -4.73 6.91 -18.55
C ILE A 46 -5.00 6.83 -20.06
N PRO A 47 -4.09 7.34 -20.92
CA PRO A 47 -4.28 7.27 -22.38
C PRO A 47 -4.47 5.82 -22.85
N GLY A 48 -5.59 5.55 -23.53
CA GLY A 48 -5.95 4.21 -24.00
C GLY A 48 -6.33 3.21 -22.89
N GLY A 49 -6.43 3.65 -21.63
CA GLY A 49 -6.87 2.83 -20.49
C GLY A 49 -6.01 1.59 -20.22
N ARG A 50 -4.80 1.54 -20.78
CA ARG A 50 -3.93 0.37 -20.74
C ARG A 50 -2.93 0.49 -19.60
N VAL A 51 -2.95 -0.50 -18.71
CA VAL A 51 -1.99 -0.65 -17.62
C VAL A 51 -1.30 -2.00 -17.76
N ASP A 52 -0.07 -2.01 -18.24
CA ASP A 52 0.71 -3.25 -18.40
C ASP A 52 1.23 -3.76 -17.06
N VAL A 53 1.60 -2.85 -16.15
CA VAL A 53 2.08 -3.17 -14.81
C VAL A 53 1.38 -2.31 -13.78
N LEU A 54 0.76 -2.94 -12.78
CA LEU A 54 0.26 -2.28 -11.57
C LEU A 54 1.25 -2.55 -10.43
N VAL A 55 1.72 -1.49 -9.77
CA VAL A 55 2.50 -1.60 -8.53
C VAL A 55 1.66 -1.07 -7.36
N ASN A 56 1.06 -1.99 -6.60
CA ASN A 56 0.30 -1.67 -5.40
C ASN A 56 1.24 -1.41 -4.22
N ASN A 57 1.67 -0.15 -4.10
CA ASN A 57 2.61 0.29 -3.07
C ASN A 57 1.96 1.09 -1.93
N ALA A 58 0.77 1.67 -2.14
CA ALA A 58 0.12 2.49 -1.12
C ALA A 58 -0.07 1.70 0.18
N GLY A 59 0.44 2.24 1.28
CA GLY A 59 0.37 1.60 2.58
C GLY A 59 0.65 2.58 3.71
N VAL A 60 0.06 2.28 4.86
CA VAL A 60 0.23 3.00 6.12
C VAL A 60 0.77 2.00 7.14
N GLY A 61 1.93 2.33 7.71
CA GLY A 61 2.47 1.64 8.87
C GLY A 61 1.76 2.09 10.14
N HIS A 62 1.70 1.21 11.12
CA HIS A 62 1.20 1.55 12.44
C HIS A 62 2.01 0.83 13.51
N VAL A 63 2.33 1.56 14.58
CA VAL A 63 2.99 1.01 15.76
C VAL A 63 2.29 1.55 17.01
N GLY A 64 1.75 0.67 17.85
CA GLY A 64 1.05 1.02 19.08
C GLY A 64 0.49 -0.21 19.80
N PRO A 65 0.23 -0.12 21.12
CA PRO A 65 -0.45 -1.18 21.86
C PRO A 65 -1.88 -1.33 21.35
N VAL A 66 -2.33 -2.56 21.07
CA VAL A 66 -3.63 -2.82 20.45
C VAL A 66 -4.81 -2.20 21.21
N GLU A 67 -4.75 -2.19 22.54
CA GLU A 67 -5.76 -1.62 23.43
C GLU A 67 -5.85 -0.08 23.36
N SER A 68 -4.82 0.57 22.80
CA SER A 68 -4.75 2.03 22.63
C SER A 68 -5.18 2.49 21.23
N ILE A 69 -5.43 1.58 20.30
CA ILE A 69 -5.82 1.90 18.93
C ILE A 69 -7.34 1.79 18.82
N SER A 70 -8.00 2.83 18.32
CA SER A 70 -9.43 2.74 18.08
C SER A 70 -9.74 1.79 16.92
N VAL A 71 -10.88 1.11 16.97
CA VAL A 71 -11.35 0.26 15.85
C VAL A 71 -11.44 1.04 14.53
N GLU A 72 -11.74 2.34 14.59
CA GLU A 72 -11.79 3.20 13.41
C GLU A 72 -10.41 3.41 12.77
N GLU A 73 -9.38 3.64 13.58
CA GLU A 73 -8.00 3.71 13.09
C GLU A 73 -7.57 2.36 12.49
N MET A 74 -7.94 1.25 13.12
CA MET A 74 -7.65 -0.09 12.60
C MET A 74 -8.29 -0.32 11.23
N LYS A 75 -9.56 0.08 11.08
CA LYS A 75 -10.25 0.05 9.78
C LYS A 75 -9.52 0.91 8.76
N GLY A 76 -9.07 2.11 9.12
CA GLY A 76 -8.32 2.99 8.23
C GLY A 76 -7.02 2.36 7.70
N ILE A 77 -6.33 1.57 8.53
CA ILE A 77 -5.13 0.82 8.12
C ILE A 77 -5.50 -0.25 7.07
N PHE A 78 -6.52 -1.07 7.35
CA PHE A 78 -7.02 -2.07 6.39
C PHE A 78 -7.57 -1.44 5.11
N GLU A 79 -8.22 -0.30 5.23
CA GLU A 79 -8.81 0.44 4.12
C GLU A 79 -7.75 0.88 3.12
N THR A 80 -6.58 1.31 3.59
CA THR A 80 -5.45 1.64 2.71
C THR A 80 -4.68 0.39 2.26
N ASN A 81 -4.26 -0.45 3.21
CA ASN A 81 -3.28 -1.51 2.95
C ASN A 81 -3.87 -2.70 2.19
N PHE A 82 -5.12 -3.06 2.50
CA PHE A 82 -5.79 -4.22 1.92
C PHE A 82 -6.85 -3.81 0.89
N PHE A 83 -7.90 -3.11 1.32
CA PHE A 83 -9.01 -2.76 0.42
C PHE A 83 -8.57 -1.81 -0.69
N GLY A 84 -7.63 -0.90 -0.42
CA GLY A 84 -7.01 -0.07 -1.44
C GLY A 84 -6.29 -0.88 -2.53
N ALA A 85 -5.51 -1.89 -2.14
CA ALA A 85 -4.87 -2.79 -3.10
C ALA A 85 -5.91 -3.59 -3.90
N VAL A 86 -6.94 -4.12 -3.24
CA VAL A 86 -8.04 -4.85 -3.88
C VAL A 86 -8.79 -3.97 -4.90
N ARG A 87 -9.08 -2.71 -4.57
CA ARG A 87 -9.73 -1.76 -5.51
C ARG A 87 -8.91 -1.56 -6.77
N MET A 88 -7.61 -1.35 -6.63
CA MET A 88 -6.72 -1.18 -7.79
C MET A 88 -6.64 -2.45 -8.63
N ILE A 89 -6.58 -3.63 -8.00
CA ILE A 89 -6.62 -4.92 -8.71
C ILE A 89 -7.93 -5.05 -9.47
N LYS A 90 -9.08 -4.78 -8.84
CA LYS A 90 -10.40 -4.80 -9.50
C LYS A 90 -10.48 -3.83 -10.69
N ALA A 91 -9.80 -2.69 -10.60
CA ALA A 91 -9.79 -1.70 -11.67
C ALA A 91 -8.99 -2.14 -12.91
N VAL A 92 -7.86 -2.83 -12.73
CA VAL A 92 -6.97 -3.20 -13.86
C VAL A 92 -7.15 -4.62 -14.37
N LEU A 93 -7.51 -5.56 -13.48
CA LEU A 93 -7.51 -7.00 -13.75
C LEU A 93 -8.47 -7.41 -14.88
N PRO A 94 -9.69 -6.86 -15.02
CA PRO A 94 -10.57 -7.23 -16.12
C PRO A 94 -9.95 -6.94 -17.50
N ALA A 95 -9.25 -5.81 -17.64
CA ALA A 95 -8.57 -5.46 -18.89
C ALA A 95 -7.34 -6.34 -19.13
N MET A 96 -6.55 -6.65 -18.08
CA MET A 96 -5.42 -7.59 -18.15
C MET A 96 -5.87 -8.99 -18.60
N LYS A 97 -6.97 -9.50 -18.02
CA LYS A 97 -7.58 -10.78 -18.39
C LYS A 97 -7.99 -10.82 -19.86
N ARG A 98 -8.69 -9.79 -20.35
CA ARG A 98 -9.14 -9.73 -21.76
C ARG A 98 -7.99 -9.76 -22.76
N ARG A 99 -6.84 -9.15 -22.43
CA ARG A 99 -5.64 -9.16 -23.29
C ARG A 99 -4.68 -10.33 -22.99
N GLN A 100 -4.98 -11.14 -21.99
CA GLN A 100 -4.12 -12.22 -21.49
C GLN A 100 -2.67 -11.77 -21.21
N SER A 101 -2.52 -10.54 -20.71
CA SER A 101 -1.21 -9.92 -20.47
C SER A 101 -1.30 -8.83 -19.40
N GLY A 102 -0.31 -8.78 -18.52
CA GLY A 102 -0.17 -7.79 -17.47
C GLY A 102 0.48 -8.37 -16.23
N HIS A 103 1.10 -7.50 -15.43
CA HIS A 103 1.71 -7.87 -14.16
C HIS A 103 1.14 -7.01 -13.03
N ILE A 104 0.89 -7.65 -11.89
CA ILE A 104 0.51 -6.98 -10.65
C ILE A 104 1.60 -7.29 -9.64
N VAL A 105 2.26 -6.25 -9.14
CA VAL A 105 3.25 -6.32 -8.07
C VAL A 105 2.64 -5.68 -6.84
N VAL A 106 2.59 -6.40 -5.73
CA VAL A 106 2.03 -5.90 -4.47
C VAL A 106 3.15 -5.77 -3.45
N ILE A 107 3.27 -4.58 -2.85
CA ILE A 107 4.29 -4.32 -1.82
C ILE A 107 3.74 -4.73 -0.46
N SER A 108 4.13 -5.92 -0.02
CA SER A 108 3.81 -6.45 1.29
C SER A 108 4.86 -6.04 2.34
N SER A 109 5.16 -6.91 3.30
CA SER A 109 6.14 -6.72 4.36
C SER A 109 6.60 -8.09 4.89
N VAL A 110 7.77 -8.16 5.52
CA VAL A 110 8.16 -9.32 6.34
C VAL A 110 7.10 -9.64 7.40
N MET A 111 6.43 -8.59 7.90
CA MET A 111 5.31 -8.68 8.84
C MET A 111 4.03 -9.28 8.23
N GLY A 112 3.99 -9.54 6.92
CA GLY A 112 2.96 -10.32 6.25
C GLY A 112 3.23 -11.83 6.25
N LEU A 113 4.43 -12.25 6.69
CA LEU A 113 4.85 -13.65 6.78
C LEU A 113 5.04 -14.10 8.23
N GLN A 114 5.39 -13.18 9.14
CA GLN A 114 5.57 -13.46 10.55
C GLN A 114 5.11 -12.27 11.41
N GLY A 115 4.30 -12.53 12.44
CA GLY A 115 3.99 -11.54 13.46
C GLY A 115 5.19 -11.37 14.39
N GLU A 116 6.07 -10.40 14.12
CA GLU A 116 7.26 -10.16 14.93
C GLU A 116 7.12 -8.89 15.77
N ALA A 117 7.49 -9.00 17.06
CA ALA A 117 7.75 -7.84 17.89
C ALA A 117 8.99 -7.11 17.34
N LEU A 118 8.88 -5.80 17.09
CA LEU A 118 9.94 -4.96 16.46
C LEU A 118 11.32 -5.04 17.14
N TRP A 119 11.40 -5.52 18.39
CA TRP A 119 12.66 -5.81 19.08
C TRP A 119 13.52 -6.86 18.35
N GLY A 120 12.90 -7.92 17.80
CA GLY A 120 13.62 -8.99 17.10
C GLY A 120 14.40 -8.53 15.86
N LEU A 121 14.00 -7.37 15.31
CA LEU A 121 14.61 -6.77 14.10
C LEU A 121 15.57 -5.61 14.41
N GLY A 122 15.82 -5.28 15.68
CA GLY A 122 16.73 -4.19 16.06
C GLY A 122 16.26 -2.79 15.67
N VAL A 123 14.98 -2.61 15.34
CA VAL A 123 14.39 -1.32 14.91
C VAL A 123 14.11 -0.40 16.10
N CYS A 124 13.93 -0.97 17.31
CA CYS A 124 13.80 -0.23 18.56
C CYS A 124 14.80 -0.78 19.59
N PRO A 125 15.34 0.05 20.48
CA PRO A 125 16.16 -0.41 21.60
C PRO A 125 15.35 -1.34 22.53
N PRO A 126 16.01 -2.24 23.28
CA PRO A 126 15.29 -3.18 24.12
C PRO A 126 14.61 -2.41 25.23
N PRO A 127 13.38 -2.76 25.60
CA PRO A 127 12.84 -2.28 26.86
C PRO A 127 13.76 -2.74 28.02
N PRO A 128 13.87 -1.94 29.10
CA PRO A 128 14.73 -2.24 30.25
C PRO A 128 14.33 -3.52 31.01
N SER A 129 13.15 -4.06 30.71
CA SER A 129 12.69 -5.37 31.13
C SER A 129 12.01 -6.05 29.93
N PRO A 130 12.11 -7.38 29.78
CA PRO A 130 11.40 -8.08 28.72
C PRO A 130 9.91 -7.72 28.85
N PRO A 131 9.26 -7.28 27.76
CA PRO A 131 7.82 -7.06 27.81
C PRO A 131 7.18 -8.39 28.19
N PRO A 132 6.03 -8.40 28.88
CA PRO A 132 5.26 -9.63 29.04
C PRO A 132 5.12 -10.25 27.64
N SER A 133 5.62 -11.47 27.51
CA SER A 133 5.73 -12.21 26.27
C SER A 133 4.45 -12.05 25.43
N GLY A 134 4.55 -11.41 24.26
CA GLY A 134 3.45 -11.37 23.28
C GLY A 134 2.84 -10.00 22.96
N ILE A 135 3.27 -8.88 23.55
CA ILE A 135 2.78 -7.55 23.11
C ILE A 135 3.51 -7.13 21.82
N VAL A 136 2.84 -7.34 20.69
CA VAL A 136 3.34 -7.00 19.37
C VAL A 136 2.79 -5.62 18.99
N PHE A 137 3.62 -4.58 19.06
CA PHE A 137 3.15 -3.21 18.78
C PHE A 137 2.77 -2.95 17.31
N ASN A 138 2.73 -3.94 16.43
CA ASN A 138 2.38 -3.77 15.01
C ASN A 138 1.21 -4.66 14.56
N ASP A 139 0.42 -5.20 15.51
CA ASP A 139 -0.63 -6.21 15.27
C ASP A 139 -1.49 -5.92 14.04
N VAL A 140 -2.07 -4.72 13.98
CA VAL A 140 -3.04 -4.32 12.96
C VAL A 140 -2.34 -4.14 11.60
N TYR A 141 -1.12 -3.62 11.60
CA TYR A 141 -0.32 -3.49 10.40
C TYR A 141 0.06 -4.87 9.85
N ALA A 142 0.59 -5.76 10.69
CA ALA A 142 0.94 -7.13 10.33
C ALA A 142 -0.28 -7.88 9.80
N ALA A 143 -1.42 -7.83 10.50
CA ALA A 143 -2.67 -8.44 10.06
C ALA A 143 -3.10 -7.94 8.68
N SER A 144 -2.97 -6.63 8.40
CA SER A 144 -3.28 -6.09 7.07
C SER A 144 -2.35 -6.61 5.97
N LYS A 145 -1.09 -6.93 6.28
CA LYS A 145 -0.12 -7.49 5.34
C LYS A 145 -0.29 -9.00 5.14
N PHE A 146 -0.61 -9.75 6.19
CA PHE A 146 -1.04 -11.15 6.06
C PHE A 146 -2.30 -11.28 5.18
N ALA A 147 -3.26 -10.37 5.33
CA ALA A 147 -4.45 -10.35 4.48
C ALA A 147 -4.11 -10.11 3.00
N VAL A 148 -3.11 -9.27 2.72
CA VAL A 148 -2.61 -9.04 1.38
C VAL A 148 -1.97 -10.30 0.80
N GLU A 149 -1.13 -11.00 1.54
CA GLU A 149 -0.52 -12.26 1.08
C GLU A 149 -1.58 -13.31 0.77
N GLY A 150 -2.47 -13.60 1.72
CA GLY A 150 -3.53 -14.59 1.53
C GLY A 150 -4.44 -14.27 0.34
N PHE A 151 -4.71 -12.98 0.07
CA PHE A 151 -5.47 -12.56 -1.10
C PHE A 151 -4.70 -12.73 -2.42
N CYS A 152 -3.37 -12.50 -2.43
CA CYS A 152 -2.56 -12.62 -3.63
C CYS A 152 -2.24 -14.08 -3.99
N GLU A 153 -2.24 -14.99 -3.01
CA GLU A 153 -2.03 -16.43 -3.21
C GLU A 153 -3.30 -17.18 -3.62
N SER A 154 -4.49 -16.56 -3.48
CA SER A 154 -5.81 -17.14 -3.84
C SER A 154 -6.11 -17.07 -5.33
#